data_AF-A0A966AXM5-F1
#
_entry.id   AF-A0A966AXM5-F1
#
_cell.length_a   1.000
_cell.length_b   1.000
_cell.length_c   1.000
_cell.angle_alpha   90.00
_cell.angle_beta   90.00
_cell.angle_gamma   90.00
#
_symmetry.space_group_name_H-M   'P 1'
#
loop_
_entity.id
_entity.type
_entity.pdbx_description
1 polymer ?
#
loop_
_entity_poly.entity_id
_entity_poly.type
_entity_poly.pdbx_seq_one_letter_code
_entity_poly.pdbx_strand_id
1 'polypeptide(L)' 'IRTKDGNTTRLVHTLNGSGLAIGRTMAALLENGQQPDGSVKLPQALVPYFGCDRLQPE' A
#
# COMPACT_ATOMS: atom_id res chain seq x y z
N ILE A 1 19.31 0.19 -19.45
CA ILE A 1 18.57 1.36 -19.97
C ILE A 1 19.56 2.52 -20.10
N ARG A 2 19.55 3.25 -21.21
CA ARG A 2 20.50 4.33 -21.52
C ARG A 2 19.74 5.60 -21.90
N THR A 3 20.29 6.76 -21.60
CA THR A 3 19.77 8.07 -22.01
C THR A 3 20.81 8.86 -22.78
N LYS A 4 20.36 9.81 -23.61
CA LYS A 4 21.22 10.72 -24.36
C LYS A 4 21.61 11.89 -23.46
N ASP A 5 22.90 12.18 -23.39
CA ASP A 5 23.43 13.38 -22.74
C ASP A 5 24.37 14.11 -23.71
N GLY A 6 23.83 15.12 -24.39
CA GLY A 6 24.50 15.79 -25.51
C GLY A 6 24.90 14.81 -26.61
N ASN A 7 26.20 14.76 -26.94
CA ASN A 7 26.79 13.83 -27.91
C ASN A 7 27.23 12.49 -27.28
N THR A 8 26.92 12.24 -26.01
CA THR A 8 27.32 11.02 -25.30
C THR A 8 26.12 10.21 -24.84
N THR A 9 26.33 8.91 -24.63
CA THR A 9 25.32 8.02 -24.05
C THR A 9 25.68 7.74 -22.60
N ARG A 10 24.70 7.83 -21.68
CA ARG A 10 24.89 7.52 -20.26
C ARG A 10 23.97 6.40 -19.79
N LEU A 11 24.43 5.62 -18.81
CA LEU A 11 23.59 4.67 -18.08
C LEU A 11 22.63 5.43 -17.17
N VAL A 12 21.39 4.97 -17.06
CA VAL A 12 20.42 5.58 -16.13
C VAL A 12 20.68 5.14 -14.70
N HIS A 13 20.32 5.99 -13.74
CA HIS A 13 20.21 5.59 -12.35
C HIS A 13 18.89 4.86 -12.12
N THR A 14 18.93 3.85 -11.24
CA THR A 14 17.74 3.10 -10.83
C THR A 14 17.38 3.47 -9.40
N LEU A 15 16.09 3.70 -9.15
CA LEU A 15 15.53 3.81 -7.80
C LEU A 15 14.46 2.75 -7.63
N ASN A 16 14.30 2.25 -6.41
CA ASN A 16 13.22 1.37 -6.01
C ASN A 16 12.75 1.73 -4.60
N GLY A 17 11.53 1.32 -4.27
CA GLY A 17 10.93 1.49 -2.96
C GLY A 17 9.62 0.72 -2.87
N SER A 18 9.29 0.23 -1.68
CA SER A 18 8.04 -0.51 -1.45
C SER A 18 6.83 0.42 -1.49
N GLY A 19 5.93 0.22 -2.45
CA GLY A 19 4.65 0.94 -2.57
C GLY A 19 3.52 0.37 -1.71
N LEU A 20 3.79 -0.77 -1.06
CA LEU A 20 3.68 -1.04 0.38
C LEU A 20 4.02 -2.53 0.60
N ALA A 21 4.37 -2.92 1.83
CA ALA A 21 4.56 -4.33 2.17
C ALA A 21 3.24 -4.90 2.70
N ILE A 22 2.55 -5.72 1.90
CA ILE A 22 1.15 -6.16 2.14
C ILE A 22 0.93 -6.71 3.55
N GLY A 23 1.80 -7.60 4.05
CA GLY A 23 1.66 -8.17 5.39
C GLY A 23 1.75 -7.14 6.51
N ARG A 24 2.65 -6.15 6.37
CA ARG A 24 2.78 -5.05 7.35
C ARG A 24 1.60 -4.09 7.27
N THR A 25 1.11 -3.83 6.06
CA THR A 25 -0.09 -3.03 5.86
C THR A 25 -1.31 -3.70 6.49
N MET A 26 -1.46 -5.02 6.36
CA MET A 26 -2.54 -5.75 7.03
C MET A 26 -2.46 -5.62 8.55
N ALA A 27 -1.29 -5.84 9.16
CA ALA A 27 -1.12 -5.64 10.61
C ALA A 27 -1.52 -4.22 11.05
N ALA A 28 -1.04 -3.19 10.33
CA ALA A 28 -1.39 -1.80 10.63
C ALA A 28 -2.90 -1.53 10.49
N LEU A 29 -3.57 -2.11 9.49
CA LEU A 29 -5.02 -1.99 9.32
C LEU A 29 -5.80 -2.61 10.49
N LEU A 30 -5.39 -3.81 10.93
CA LEU A 30 -6.02 -4.50 12.06
C LEU A 30 -5.84 -3.72 13.36
N GLU A 31 -4.61 -3.30 13.67
CA GLU A 31 -4.29 -2.59 14.91
C GLU A 31 -4.93 -1.20 15.00
N ASN A 32 -4.88 -0.42 13.93
CA ASN A 32 -5.40 0.96 13.94
C ASN A 32 -6.91 1.02 13.63
N GLY A 33 -7.46 -0.01 13.00
CA GLY A 33 -8.88 -0.11 12.67
C GLY A 33 -9.71 -0.79 13.74
N GLN A 34 -9.10 -1.44 14.74
CA GLN A 34 -9.82 -2.22 15.76
C GLN A 34 -10.89 -1.39 16.48
N GLN A 35 -12.07 -1.98 16.63
CA GLN A 35 -13.22 -1.41 17.32
C GLN A 35 -13.52 -2.20 18.60
N PRO A 36 -14.25 -1.62 19.58
CA PRO A 36 -14.58 -2.29 20.84
C PRO A 36 -15.37 -3.60 20.70
N ASP A 37 -16.10 -3.77 19.60
CA ASP A 37 -16.87 -4.98 19.27
C ASP A 37 -16.03 -6.06 18.55
N GLY A 38 -14.72 -5.83 18.38
CA GLY A 38 -13.82 -6.73 17.67
C GLY A 38 -13.83 -6.57 16.14
N SER A 39 -14.70 -5.73 15.57
CA SER A 39 -14.63 -5.37 14.15
C SER A 39 -13.42 -4.51 13.84
N VAL A 40 -12.99 -4.48 12.58
CA VAL A 40 -11.90 -3.61 12.12
C VAL A 40 -12.45 -2.66 11.07
N LYS A 41 -12.44 -1.37 11.37
CA LYS A 41 -12.82 -0.32 10.43
C LYS A 41 -11.73 -0.16 9.37
N LEU A 42 -12.14 -0.26 8.10
CA LEU A 42 -11.25 -0.08 6.96
C LEU A 42 -11.15 1.41 6.57
N PRO A 43 -10.01 1.85 6.03
CA PRO A 43 -9.90 3.15 5.39
C PRO A 43 -10.90 3.31 4.24
N GLN A 44 -11.52 4.49 4.14
CA GLN A 44 -12.51 4.77 3.09
C GLN A 44 -11.99 4.51 1.67
N ALA A 45 -10.68 4.72 1.44
CA ALA A 45 -10.04 4.44 0.16
C ALA A 45 -10.09 2.96 -0.27
N LEU A 46 -10.26 2.02 0.67
CA LEU A 46 -10.32 0.58 0.38
C LEU A 46 -11.74 0.08 0.12
N VAL A 47 -12.77 0.85 0.50
CA VAL A 47 -14.19 0.44 0.38
C VAL A 47 -14.58 0.06 -1.05
N PRO A 48 -14.19 0.80 -2.12
CA PRO A 48 -14.54 0.41 -3.49
C PRO A 48 -13.95 -0.93 -3.93
N TYR A 49 -12.88 -1.39 -3.28
CA TYR A 49 -12.19 -2.63 -3.60
C TYR A 49 -12.69 -3.81 -2.74
N PHE A 50 -13.13 -3.53 -1.51
CA PHE A 50 -13.58 -4.55 -0.58
C PHE A 50 -15.11 -4.74 -0.56
N GLY A 51 -15.88 -3.72 -0.91
CA GLY A 51 -17.35 -3.75 -0.94
C GLY A 51 -18.03 -3.42 0.38
N CYS A 52 -17.29 -3.29 1.48
CA CYS A 52 -17.78 -2.78 2.77
C CYS A 52 -16.69 -1.98 3.49
N ASP A 53 -17.06 -1.30 4.58
CA ASP A 53 -16.18 -0.42 5.36
C ASP A 53 -15.61 -1.07 6.62
N ARG A 54 -15.92 -2.36 6.88
CA ARG A 54 -15.51 -3.08 8.08
C ARG A 54 -15.24 -4.56 7.82
N LEU A 55 -14.22 -5.10 8.49
CA LEU A 55 -14.07 -6.54 8.71
C LEU A 55 -14.86 -6.91 9.96
N GLN A 56 -15.74 -7.90 9.85
CA GLN A 56 -16.47 -8.45 11.00
C GLN A 56 -15.70 -9.64 11.57
N PRO A 57 -15.60 -9.79 12.90
CA PRO A 57 -15.23 -11.06 13.49
C PRO A 57 -16.37 -12.06 13.19
N GLU A 58 -16.00 -13.29 12.80
CA GLU A 58 -16.96 -14.40 12.68
C GLU A 58 -17.54 -14.77 14.04
#